data_AF-A0A523PGR1-F1
#
_entry.id   AF-A0A523PGR1-F1
#
_cell.length_a   1.000
_cell.length_b   1.000
_cell.length_c   1.000
_cell.angle_alpha   90.00
_cell.angle_beta   90.00
_cell.angle_gamma   90.00
#
_symmetry.space_group_name_H-M   'P 1'
#
loop_
_entity.id
_entity.type
_entity.pdbx_description
1 polymer ?
#
loop_
_entity_poly.entity_id
_entity_poly.type
_entity_poly.pdbx_seq_one_letter_code
_entity_poly.pdbx_strand_id
1 'polypeptide(L)'
;MPDYGFAVFQLKFTLSDEQGETTNTVDLMAFEFPTRDDHQLFYPTVHVHDGDYHNEAGSLHTFYCQRENALAEFLYRRDRLEGVEPTPMAHINVQSDSVFEVEWFLSSRECRASDVLKIDQCQGMVDPNKCLYGMNLYGNFPNRDISLGDTA
;
A
#
# COMPACT_ATOMS: atom_id res chain seq x y z
N MET A 1 4.03 3.43 26.55
CA MET A 1 4.89 2.50 25.78
C MET A 1 4.76 2.92 24.34
N PRO A 2 5.84 3.08 23.56
CA PRO A 2 5.66 3.75 22.30
C PRO A 2 5.13 2.76 21.26
N ASP A 3 4.04 3.15 20.60
CA ASP A 3 3.43 2.49 19.46
C ASP A 3 4.07 3.13 18.21
N TYR A 4 4.66 2.35 17.30
CA TYR A 4 5.34 2.90 16.11
C TYR A 4 4.81 2.28 14.82
N GLY A 5 4.83 3.07 13.74
CA GLY A 5 4.56 2.70 12.36
C GLY A 5 5.78 2.83 11.44
N PHE A 6 5.73 2.26 10.22
CA PHE A 6 6.82 2.31 9.23
C PHE A 6 6.76 3.56 8.31
N ALA A 7 7.57 3.61 7.25
CA ALA A 7 7.36 4.44 6.07
C ALA A 7 8.21 3.85 4.95
N VAL A 8 7.70 3.82 3.72
CA VAL A 8 8.48 3.38 2.55
C VAL A 8 8.75 4.61 1.70
N PHE A 9 10.01 5.01 1.62
CA PHE A 9 10.45 6.06 0.72
C PHE A 9 11.06 5.42 -0.52
N GLN A 10 10.50 5.72 -1.70
CA GLN A 10 11.19 5.47 -2.96
C GLN A 10 11.94 6.75 -3.36
N LEU A 11 13.27 6.70 -3.25
CA LEU A 11 14.11 7.81 -3.70
C LEU A 11 14.17 7.85 -5.23
N LYS A 12 14.28 9.07 -5.81
CA LYS A 12 14.52 9.22 -7.24
C LYS A 12 15.84 8.53 -7.59
N PHE A 13 15.79 7.64 -8.59
CA PHE A 13 16.97 6.97 -9.16
C PHE A 13 17.99 7.94 -9.72
N THR A 14 17.57 9.16 -10.04
CA THR A 14 18.44 10.24 -10.50
C THR A 14 18.12 11.51 -9.70
N LEU A 15 19.13 12.06 -9.04
CA LEU A 15 19.06 13.41 -8.46
C LEU A 15 19.82 14.35 -9.40
N SER A 16 19.23 15.50 -9.71
CA SER A 16 19.84 16.52 -10.55
C SER A 16 20.03 17.77 -9.71
N ASP A 17 21.27 18.23 -9.57
CA ASP A 17 21.63 19.49 -8.91
C ASP A 17 22.47 20.37 -9.85
N GLU A 18 22.97 21.51 -9.34
CA GLU A 18 23.82 22.43 -10.11
C GLU A 18 25.13 21.79 -10.60
N GLN A 19 25.52 20.63 -10.07
CA GLN A 19 26.70 19.85 -10.47
C GLN A 19 26.39 18.72 -11.46
N GLY A 20 25.12 18.48 -11.81
CA GLY A 20 24.69 17.52 -12.83
C GLY A 20 23.76 16.43 -12.31
N GLU A 21 23.55 15.38 -13.11
CA GLU A 21 22.73 14.24 -12.73
C GLU A 21 23.58 13.13 -12.08
N THR A 22 23.16 12.68 -10.90
CA THR A 22 23.77 11.54 -10.20
C THR A 22 22.77 10.38 -10.13
N THR A 23 23.21 9.21 -10.59
CA THR A 23 22.45 7.96 -10.47
C THR A 23 22.58 7.43 -9.03
N ASN A 24 21.48 7.39 -8.30
CA ASN A 24 21.40 6.71 -7.01
C ASN A 24 21.21 5.21 -7.22
N THR A 25 22.14 4.41 -6.71
CA THR A 25 21.87 3.02 -6.33
C THR A 25 21.04 3.02 -5.06
N VAL A 26 19.72 2.89 -5.19
CA VAL A 26 18.79 2.81 -4.06
C VAL A 26 18.63 1.35 -3.67
N ASP A 27 19.05 1.00 -2.46
CA ASP A 27 18.69 -0.28 -1.86
C ASP A 27 17.23 -0.21 -1.39
N LEU A 28 16.41 -1.17 -1.83
CA LEU A 28 15.05 -1.29 -1.33
C LEU A 28 15.09 -1.59 0.16
N MET A 29 14.54 -0.69 0.96
CA MET A 29 14.45 -0.88 2.41
C MET A 29 13.13 -1.55 2.75
N ALA A 30 13.24 -2.74 3.32
CA ALA A 30 12.14 -3.48 3.92
C ALA A 30 12.40 -3.60 5.42
N PHE A 31 11.45 -3.13 6.22
CA PHE A 31 11.54 -3.18 7.66
C PHE A 31 10.38 -4.01 8.21
N GLU A 32 10.69 -4.98 9.05
CA GLU A 32 9.70 -5.73 9.82
C GLU A 32 9.63 -5.17 11.23
N PHE A 33 8.42 -4.92 11.71
CA PHE A 33 8.19 -4.44 13.06
C PHE A 33 7.27 -5.42 13.79
N PRO A 34 7.56 -5.79 15.05
CA PRO A 34 6.63 -6.57 15.85
C PRO A 34 5.31 -5.81 16.02
N THR A 35 4.19 -6.41 15.62
CA THR A 35 2.85 -5.88 15.84
C THR A 35 2.22 -6.47 17.11
N ARG A 36 1.37 -5.70 17.79
CA ARG A 36 0.54 -6.19 18.91
C ARG A 36 -0.65 -7.03 18.44
N ASP A 37 -1.06 -6.83 17.19
CA ASP A 37 -2.16 -7.54 16.53
C ASP A 37 -1.63 -8.18 15.25
N ASP A 38 -1.49 -9.51 15.27
CA ASP A 38 -1.01 -10.32 14.14
C ASP A 38 -2.11 -10.62 13.11
N HIS A 39 -3.37 -10.22 13.39
CA HIS A 39 -4.48 -10.30 12.45
C HIS A 39 -4.59 -9.05 11.56
N GLN A 40 -3.87 -7.98 11.90
CA GLN A 40 -3.87 -6.73 11.13
C GLN A 40 -2.59 -6.52 10.32
N LEU A 41 -2.75 -6.03 9.10
CA LEU A 41 -1.66 -5.50 8.29
C LEU A 41 -1.68 -3.98 8.40
N PHE A 42 -0.69 -3.40 9.07
CA PHE A 42 -0.59 -1.96 9.25
C PHE A 42 0.07 -1.29 8.03
N TYR A 43 -0.38 -0.10 7.67
CA TYR A 43 0.20 0.81 6.69
C TYR A 43 0.31 2.21 7.33
N PRO A 44 1.53 2.70 7.55
CA PRO A 44 1.79 4.03 8.06
C PRO A 44 1.57 5.03 6.94
N THR A 45 0.56 5.84 7.14
CA THR A 45 0.15 6.82 6.13
C THR A 45 0.00 8.20 6.74
N VAL A 46 0.25 8.34 8.05
CA VAL A 46 0.40 9.66 8.67
C VAL A 46 1.63 10.37 8.11
N HIS A 47 1.41 11.58 7.62
CA HIS A 47 2.43 12.52 7.18
C HIS A 47 2.62 13.59 8.26
N VAL A 48 3.87 13.80 8.68
CA VAL A 48 4.30 14.94 9.50
C VAL A 48 5.35 15.68 8.70
N HIS A 49 5.06 16.92 8.35
CA HIS A 49 5.99 17.79 7.62
C HIS A 49 5.90 19.19 8.20
N ASP A 50 6.92 20.01 7.92
CA ASP A 50 7.02 21.39 8.42
C ASP A 50 6.97 21.53 9.95
N GLY A 51 7.23 20.44 10.66
CA GLY A 51 7.16 20.37 12.13
C GLY A 51 5.75 20.29 12.70
N ASP A 52 4.71 20.05 11.89
CA ASP A 52 3.32 20.01 12.32
C ASP A 52 2.54 18.80 11.77
N TYR A 53 1.40 18.52 12.40
CA TYR A 53 0.42 17.52 11.97
C TYR A 53 -0.79 18.22 11.34
N HIS A 54 -1.13 17.83 10.12
CA HIS A 54 -2.34 18.30 9.44
C HIS A 54 -3.44 17.23 9.49
N ASN A 55 -4.71 17.65 9.52
CA ASN A 55 -5.85 16.72 9.53
C ASN A 55 -6.01 15.98 8.20
N GLU A 56 -5.46 16.53 7.12
CA GLU A 56 -5.43 15.93 5.78
C GLU A 56 -4.01 15.99 5.23
N ALA A 57 -3.65 15.01 4.40
CA ALA A 57 -2.37 14.96 3.72
C ALA A 57 -2.52 14.44 2.29
N GLY A 58 -1.69 14.99 1.40
CA GLY A 58 -1.55 14.47 0.05
C GLY A 58 -0.88 13.10 0.07
N SER A 59 -1.52 12.10 -0.50
CA SER A 59 -0.98 10.76 -0.67
C SER A 59 -0.68 10.49 -2.14
N LEU A 60 0.48 9.88 -2.39
CA LEU A 60 0.88 9.35 -3.68
C LEU A 60 1.47 7.94 -3.49
N HIS A 61 0.71 7.05 -2.86
CA HIS A 61 1.19 5.73 -2.46
C HIS A 61 0.44 4.62 -3.19
N THR A 62 1.14 3.51 -3.44
CA THR A 62 0.52 2.23 -3.76
C THR A 62 0.82 1.24 -2.64
N PHE A 63 -0.22 0.72 -2.00
CA PHE A 63 -0.10 -0.32 -0.97
C PHE A 63 -0.21 -1.69 -1.62
N TYR A 64 0.65 -2.63 -1.25
CA TYR A 64 0.63 -4.00 -1.74
C TYR A 64 0.37 -5.00 -0.62
N CYS A 65 -0.37 -6.07 -0.91
CA CYS A 65 -0.76 -7.12 0.04
C CYS A 65 -0.89 -8.48 -0.68
N GLN A 66 -0.52 -9.59 -0.01
CA GLN A 66 -0.69 -10.95 -0.54
C GLN A 66 -1.70 -11.81 0.25
N ARG A 67 -2.61 -11.17 1.02
CA ARG A 67 -3.71 -11.85 1.73
C ARG A 67 -4.85 -12.18 0.77
N GLU A 68 -5.49 -13.32 0.96
CA GLU A 68 -6.60 -13.77 0.09
C GLU A 68 -7.77 -12.78 0.05
N ASN A 69 -8.07 -12.12 1.16
CA ASN A 69 -9.15 -11.15 1.29
C ASN A 69 -8.74 -9.69 1.01
N ALA A 70 -7.50 -9.44 0.54
CA ALA A 70 -6.94 -8.09 0.44
C ALA A 70 -7.77 -7.14 -0.41
N LEU A 71 -8.37 -7.60 -1.52
CA LEU A 71 -9.20 -6.73 -2.36
C LEU A 71 -10.46 -6.25 -1.62
N ALA A 72 -11.12 -7.12 -0.86
CA ALA A 72 -12.30 -6.75 -0.09
C ALA A 72 -11.93 -5.76 1.02
N GLU A 73 -10.80 -5.97 1.69
CA GLU A 73 -10.27 -5.05 2.70
C GLU A 73 -9.91 -3.68 2.08
N PHE A 74 -9.28 -3.66 0.90
CA PHE A 74 -8.96 -2.42 0.20
C PHE A 74 -10.22 -1.66 -0.23
N LEU A 75 -11.25 -2.34 -0.73
CA LEU A 75 -12.53 -1.71 -1.06
C LEU A 75 -13.20 -1.11 0.19
N TYR A 76 -13.24 -1.86 1.29
CA TYR A 76 -13.74 -1.36 2.57
C TYR A 76 -12.99 -0.10 3.02
N ARG A 77 -11.67 -0.07 2.88
CA ARG A 77 -10.84 1.09 3.24
C ARG A 77 -11.07 2.29 2.36
N ARG A 78 -11.18 2.10 1.04
CA ARG A 78 -11.55 3.18 0.12
C ARG A 78 -12.89 3.81 0.53
N ASP A 79 -13.93 3.00 0.72
CA ASP A 79 -15.27 3.49 1.08
C ASP A 79 -15.20 4.34 2.37
N ARG A 80 -14.45 3.86 3.38
CA ARG A 80 -14.21 4.59 4.63
C ARG A 80 -13.41 5.89 4.47
N LEU A 81 -12.53 5.99 3.48
CA LEU A 81 -11.76 7.20 3.17
C LEU A 81 -12.59 8.22 2.40
N GLU A 82 -13.46 7.75 1.50
CA GLU A 82 -14.40 8.58 0.74
C GLU A 82 -15.63 8.99 1.56
N GLY A 83 -15.79 8.45 2.78
CA GLY A 83 -16.93 8.74 3.65
C GLY A 83 -18.23 8.09 3.18
N VAL A 84 -18.14 7.03 2.38
CA VAL A 84 -19.26 6.24 1.88
C VAL A 84 -19.46 5.01 2.77
N GLU A 85 -20.71 4.56 2.92
CA GLU A 85 -21.02 3.32 3.64
C GLU A 85 -20.35 2.12 2.94
N PRO A 86 -19.50 1.35 3.64
CA PRO A 86 -18.77 0.26 3.02
C PRO A 86 -19.68 -0.83 2.48
N THR A 87 -19.40 -1.29 1.27
CA THR A 87 -20.12 -2.46 0.73
C THR A 87 -19.78 -3.70 1.58
N PRO A 88 -20.76 -4.43 2.13
CA PRO A 88 -20.47 -5.61 2.95
C PRO A 88 -19.70 -6.67 2.13
N MET A 89 -18.68 -7.30 2.72
CA MET A 89 -17.79 -8.23 2.02
C MET A 89 -18.55 -9.38 1.31
N ALA A 90 -19.65 -9.86 1.88
CA ALA A 90 -20.50 -10.91 1.30
C ALA A 90 -21.16 -10.51 -0.04
N HIS A 91 -21.20 -9.21 -0.37
CA HIS A 91 -21.78 -8.67 -1.60
C HIS A 91 -20.73 -8.23 -2.61
N ILE A 92 -19.45 -8.33 -2.27
CA ILE A 92 -18.35 -8.04 -3.18
C ILE A 92 -18.16 -9.27 -4.07
N ASN A 93 -19.03 -9.41 -5.09
CA ASN A 93 -18.92 -10.46 -6.10
C ASN A 93 -17.89 -10.03 -7.14
N VAL A 94 -16.64 -10.38 -6.90
CA VAL A 94 -15.55 -10.04 -7.82
C VAL A 94 -15.42 -11.14 -8.87
N GLN A 95 -16.46 -11.30 -9.67
CA GLN A 95 -16.37 -11.90 -11.00
C GLN A 95 -16.06 -10.76 -11.97
N SER A 96 -14.78 -10.46 -12.12
CA SER A 96 -14.32 -9.51 -13.12
C SER A 96 -13.11 -10.13 -13.79
N ASP A 97 -13.33 -10.59 -15.02
CA ASP A 97 -12.33 -11.11 -15.96
C ASP A 97 -11.51 -9.96 -16.57
N SER A 98 -11.23 -8.92 -15.79
CA SER A 98 -10.57 -7.73 -16.28
C SER A 98 -9.60 -7.24 -15.23
N VAL A 99 -8.32 -7.27 -15.57
CA VAL A 99 -7.28 -6.41 -15.01
C VAL A 99 -7.77 -4.98 -15.10
N PHE A 100 -8.50 -4.56 -14.07
CA PHE A 100 -9.03 -3.22 -13.99
C PHE A 100 -7.92 -2.32 -13.51
N GLU A 101 -7.28 -1.60 -14.44
CA GLU A 101 -6.81 -0.24 -14.16
C GLU A 101 -8.06 0.63 -13.88
N VAL A 102 -8.70 0.44 -12.72
CA VAL A 102 -9.41 1.57 -12.11
C VAL A 102 -8.37 2.28 -11.29
N GLU A 103 -8.34 3.61 -11.43
CA GLU A 103 -7.55 4.65 -10.76
C GLU A 103 -7.02 4.32 -9.33
N TRP A 104 -7.69 3.43 -8.61
CA TRP A 104 -7.47 3.02 -7.22
C TRP A 104 -6.89 1.62 -6.97
N PHE A 105 -6.87 0.69 -7.93
CA PHE A 105 -6.50 -0.71 -7.63
C PHE A 105 -5.58 -1.35 -8.68
N LEU A 106 -4.58 -2.07 -8.19
CA LEU A 106 -3.75 -3.01 -8.94
C LEU A 106 -4.15 -4.42 -8.49
N SER A 107 -5.11 -5.04 -9.16
CA SER A 107 -5.49 -6.42 -8.84
C SER A 107 -4.69 -7.40 -9.70
N SER A 108 -3.73 -8.10 -9.12
CA SER A 108 -3.05 -9.24 -9.76
C SER A 108 -3.85 -10.55 -9.56
N ARG A 109 -5.19 -10.50 -9.56
CA ARG A 109 -6.03 -11.70 -9.47
C ARG A 109 -5.69 -12.77 -10.52
N GLU A 110 -5.13 -12.34 -11.65
CA GLU A 110 -4.76 -13.20 -12.78
C GLU A 110 -3.24 -13.33 -12.98
N CYS A 111 -2.42 -12.70 -12.14
CA CYS A 111 -0.98 -12.81 -12.27
C CYS A 111 -0.30 -12.99 -10.91
N ARG A 112 0.71 -13.85 -10.91
CA ARG A 112 1.52 -14.12 -9.72
C ARG A 112 2.38 -12.90 -9.42
N ALA A 113 2.82 -12.75 -8.17
CA ALA A 113 3.78 -11.71 -7.84
C ALA A 113 5.03 -11.76 -8.75
N SER A 114 5.44 -12.95 -9.20
CA SER A 114 6.54 -13.14 -10.15
C SER A 114 6.34 -12.53 -11.53
N ASP A 115 5.10 -12.26 -11.91
CA ASP A 115 4.76 -11.77 -13.25
C ASP A 115 4.87 -10.24 -13.31
N VAL A 116 4.87 -9.57 -12.15
CA VAL A 116 4.81 -8.10 -12.04
C VAL A 116 5.96 -7.50 -11.21
N LEU A 117 6.65 -8.31 -10.39
CA LEU A 117 7.78 -7.87 -9.58
C LEU A 117 9.09 -8.51 -10.03
N LYS A 118 10.20 -7.79 -9.82
CA LYS A 118 11.55 -8.34 -9.89
C LYS A 118 11.83 -9.15 -8.62
N ILE A 119 11.49 -10.44 -8.64
CA ILE A 119 11.53 -11.32 -7.46
C ILE A 119 12.92 -11.40 -6.82
N ASP A 120 13.97 -11.33 -7.63
CA ASP A 120 15.36 -11.24 -7.18
C ASP A 120 15.61 -10.02 -6.26
N GLN A 121 14.87 -8.92 -6.47
CA GLN A 121 14.95 -7.71 -5.65
C GLN A 121 13.99 -7.72 -4.45
N CYS A 122 13.08 -8.69 -4.37
CA CYS A 122 12.06 -8.81 -3.31
C CYS A 122 12.21 -10.10 -2.47
N GLN A 123 13.38 -10.74 -2.54
CA GLN A 123 13.62 -12.03 -1.91
C GLN A 123 13.34 -11.98 -0.41
N GLY A 124 12.47 -12.88 0.07
CA GLY A 124 12.08 -12.98 1.49
C GLY A 124 10.94 -12.06 1.92
N MET A 125 10.53 -11.11 1.08
CA MET A 125 9.41 -10.19 1.36
C MET A 125 8.10 -10.62 0.70
N VAL A 126 8.22 -11.27 -0.46
CA VAL A 126 7.10 -11.59 -1.34
C VAL A 126 7.15 -13.08 -1.67
N ASP A 127 6.00 -13.75 -1.56
CA ASP A 127 5.84 -15.10 -2.10
C ASP A 127 5.60 -14.99 -3.62
N PRO A 128 6.54 -15.44 -4.47
CA PRO A 128 6.43 -15.27 -5.91
C PRO A 128 5.23 -16.01 -6.52
N ASN A 129 4.69 -17.02 -5.83
CA ASN A 129 3.60 -17.85 -6.35
C ASN A 129 2.21 -17.37 -5.93
N LYS A 130 2.13 -16.42 -5.00
CA LYS A 130 0.85 -15.85 -4.55
C LYS A 130 0.43 -14.66 -5.42
N CYS A 131 -0.87 -14.40 -5.42
CA CYS A 131 -1.40 -13.16 -5.97
C CYS A 131 -0.89 -11.96 -5.14
N LEU A 132 -0.76 -10.83 -5.82
CA LEU A 132 -0.43 -9.52 -5.30
C LEU A 132 -1.63 -8.60 -5.51
N TYR A 133 -2.12 -8.02 -4.44
CA TYR A 133 -3.17 -7.01 -4.48
C TYR A 133 -2.55 -5.66 -4.21
N GLY A 134 -2.97 -4.65 -4.94
CA GLY A 134 -2.50 -3.29 -4.82
C GLY A 134 -3.66 -2.30 -4.69
N MET A 135 -3.49 -1.28 -3.86
CA MET A 135 -4.38 -0.14 -3.75
C MET A 135 -3.59 1.14 -3.94
N ASN A 136 -3.92 1.91 -4.97
CA ASN A 136 -3.43 3.26 -5.18
C ASN A 136 -4.20 4.22 -4.28
N LEU A 137 -3.50 5.01 -3.49
CA LEU A 137 -4.05 6.08 -2.67
C LEU A 137 -3.49 7.40 -3.18
N TYR A 138 -4.20 8.01 -4.14
CA TYR A 138 -3.82 9.25 -4.83
C TYR A 138 -4.84 10.35 -4.55
N GLY A 139 -4.40 11.44 -3.91
CA GLY A 139 -5.28 12.56 -3.54
C GLY A 139 -5.05 13.06 -2.12
N ASN A 140 -5.96 13.92 -1.64
CA ASN A 140 -5.91 14.45 -0.28
C ASN A 140 -6.89 13.67 0.60
N PHE A 141 -6.39 13.03 1.65
CA PHE A 141 -7.19 12.17 2.54
C PHE A 141 -7.00 12.56 3.99
N PRO A 142 -7.90 12.13 4.89
CA PRO A 142 -7.65 12.23 6.32
C PRO A 142 -6.27 11.64 6.67
N ASN A 143 -5.48 12.43 7.38
CA ASN A 143 -4.09 12.08 7.72
C ASN A 143 -4.05 11.08 8.88
N ARG A 144 -4.41 9.84 8.59
CA ARG A 144 -4.49 8.73 9.56
C ARG A 144 -3.84 7.50 8.98
N ASP A 145 -3.31 6.65 9.84
CA ASP A 145 -2.79 5.35 9.44
C ASP A 145 -3.91 4.43 8.95
N ILE A 146 -3.54 3.49 8.08
CA ILE A 146 -4.44 2.50 7.50
C ILE A 146 -4.02 1.13 8.03
N SER A 147 -4.93 0.38 8.64
CA SER A 147 -4.72 -1.06 8.86
C SER A 147 -5.55 -1.85 7.85
N LEU A 148 -5.26 -3.12 7.60
CA LEU A 148 -6.21 -4.09 7.04
C LEU A 148 -6.46 -5.17 8.08
N GLY A 149 -7.63 -5.81 8.08
CA GLY A 149 -8.01 -6.81 9.10
C GLY A 149 -9.15 -6.40 10.03
N ASP A 150 -9.73 -5.21 9.88
CA ASP A 150 -10.89 -4.76 10.69
C ASP A 150 -12.21 -5.44 10.29
N THR A 151 -12.22 -6.23 9.22
CA THR A 151 -13.44 -6.77 8.58
C THR A 151 -13.69 -8.25 8.95
N ALA A 152 -13.58 -8.59 10.24
CA ALA A 152 -14.01 -9.89 10.75
C ALA A 152 -15.55 -10.04 10.71
#